data_AF-A0A1C5G899-F1
#
_entry.id   AF-A0A1C5G899-F1
#
_cell.length_a   1.000
_cell.length_b   1.000
_cell.length_c   1.000
_cell.angle_alpha   90.00
_cell.angle_beta   90.00
_cell.angle_gamma   90.00
#
_symmetry.space_group_name_H-M   'P 1'
#
loop_
_entity.id
_entity.type
_entity.pdbx_description
1 polymer ?
#
loop_
_entity_poly.entity_id
_entity_poly.type
_entity_poly.pdbx_seq_one_letter_code
_entity_poly.pdbx_strand_id
1 'polypeptide(L)'
;MARVVDPGRRWRGAQVAETAGISVQQVRNYVDLGVLPPVERTPAGYRVFTDEHVRALAVVRRMAEGHGWARTREVMVAVHQGDLAAALAALDAGHAELDRERADIRRVLGAFETVVASPAAVLPAPRRGARIGEVADLVGVRTSQLRLWEQRGLVRPVRERGTGYRVYDAAEVRAAQVVALLRRGAYPFDIVAAVLDEMRTTGSAQRVRAELAKREQELHRRSLRRLRASATLHDYLRHLDPAPPG
;
A
#
# COMPACT_ATOMS: atom_id res chain seq x y z
N MET A 1 -3.78 34.17 -18.07
CA MET A 1 -4.15 34.20 -19.50
C MET A 1 -4.98 32.96 -19.77
N ALA A 2 -6.20 33.12 -20.29
CA ALA A 2 -7.02 31.97 -20.69
C ALA A 2 -6.35 31.30 -21.90
N ARG A 3 -5.98 30.01 -21.77
CA ARG A 3 -5.40 29.23 -22.86
C ARG A 3 -6.48 29.04 -23.94
N VAL A 4 -6.22 29.52 -25.15
CA VAL A 4 -7.07 29.24 -26.31
C VAL A 4 -6.77 27.82 -26.77
N VAL A 5 -7.63 26.88 -26.36
CA VAL A 5 -7.59 25.49 -26.78
C VAL A 5 -8.02 25.41 -28.25
N ASP A 6 -7.22 24.75 -29.10
CA ASP A 6 -7.64 24.39 -30.46
C ASP A 6 -8.94 23.56 -30.37
N PRO A 7 -10.08 24.04 -30.91
CA PRO A 7 -11.38 23.47 -30.60
C PRO A 7 -11.53 22.00 -31.03
N GLY A 8 -10.64 21.49 -31.89
CA GLY A 8 -10.63 20.10 -32.33
C GLY A 8 -12.00 19.62 -32.82
N ARG A 9 -12.21 18.32 -32.85
CA ARG A 9 -13.56 17.77 -33.07
C ARG A 9 -14.43 18.11 -31.85
N ARG A 10 -15.64 18.61 -32.09
CA ARG A 10 -16.67 18.80 -31.06
C ARG A 10 -17.39 17.49 -30.74
N TRP A 11 -17.65 17.27 -29.45
CA TRP A 11 -18.31 16.09 -28.92
C TRP A 11 -19.57 16.46 -28.12
N ARG A 12 -20.60 15.63 -28.22
CA ARG A 12 -21.73 15.65 -27.28
C ARG A 12 -21.32 14.95 -25.99
N GLY A 13 -21.83 15.39 -24.85
CA GLY A 13 -21.53 14.76 -23.55
C GLY A 13 -21.85 13.26 -23.50
N ALA A 14 -22.88 12.80 -24.23
CA ALA A 14 -23.17 11.38 -24.41
C ALA A 14 -22.04 10.61 -25.11
N GLN A 15 -21.46 11.19 -26.16
CA GLN A 15 -20.36 10.56 -26.89
C GLN A 15 -19.09 10.49 -26.05
N VAL A 16 -18.78 11.55 -25.29
CA VAL A 16 -17.66 11.53 -24.33
C VAL A 16 -17.86 10.43 -23.29
N ALA A 17 -19.06 10.34 -22.73
CA ALA A 17 -19.38 9.33 -21.72
C ALA A 17 -19.24 7.89 -22.24
N GLU A 18 -19.66 7.66 -23.50
CA GLU A 18 -19.52 6.39 -24.20
C GLU A 18 -18.06 5.95 -24.36
N THR A 19 -17.13 6.87 -24.69
CA THR A 19 -15.69 6.53 -24.83
C THR A 19 -15.07 5.93 -23.57
N ALA A 20 -15.66 6.19 -22.41
CA ALA A 20 -15.17 5.74 -21.10
C ALA A 20 -16.12 4.76 -20.41
N GLY A 21 -17.27 4.44 -21.00
CA GLY A 21 -18.29 3.59 -20.39
C GLY A 21 -18.88 4.17 -19.10
N ILE A 22 -18.99 5.50 -19.00
CA ILE A 22 -19.56 6.19 -17.82
C ILE A 22 -20.85 6.92 -18.18
N SER A 23 -21.57 7.41 -17.17
CA SER A 23 -22.75 8.24 -17.39
C SER A 23 -22.38 9.67 -17.79
N VAL A 24 -23.28 10.34 -18.53
CA VAL A 24 -23.13 11.77 -18.83
C VAL A 24 -23.06 12.62 -17.56
N GLN A 25 -23.76 12.20 -16.51
CA GLN A 25 -23.70 12.90 -15.22
C GLN A 25 -22.32 12.77 -14.57
N GLN A 26 -21.64 11.62 -14.68
CA GLN A 26 -20.27 11.49 -14.21
C GLN A 26 -19.30 12.38 -14.99
N VAL A 27 -19.44 12.48 -16.32
CA VAL A 27 -18.64 13.43 -17.12
C VAL A 27 -18.81 14.86 -16.60
N ARG A 28 -20.06 15.28 -16.34
CA ARG A 28 -20.36 16.61 -15.77
C ARG A 28 -19.71 16.79 -14.41
N ASN A 29 -19.86 15.82 -13.52
CA ASN A 29 -19.24 15.87 -12.20
C ASN A 29 -17.71 15.98 -12.29
N TYR A 30 -17.06 15.31 -13.25
CA TYR A 30 -15.62 15.41 -13.43
C TYR A 30 -15.17 16.79 -13.91
N VAL A 31 -15.93 17.43 -14.80
CA VAL A 31 -15.70 18.84 -15.18
C VAL A 31 -15.88 19.74 -13.96
N ASP A 32 -16.98 19.59 -13.23
CA ASP A 32 -17.30 20.45 -12.08
C ASP A 32 -16.27 20.27 -10.93
N LEU A 33 -15.66 19.08 -10.80
CA LEU A 33 -14.57 18.81 -9.86
C LEU A 33 -13.18 19.26 -10.34
N GLY A 34 -13.05 19.75 -11.57
CA GLY A 34 -11.77 20.12 -12.20
C GLY A 34 -10.91 18.94 -12.66
N VAL A 35 -11.46 17.71 -12.62
CA VAL A 35 -10.77 16.49 -13.08
C VAL A 35 -10.71 16.42 -14.60
N LEU A 36 -11.62 17.10 -15.30
CA LEU A 36 -11.55 17.36 -16.74
C LEU A 36 -11.33 18.86 -16.99
N PRO A 37 -10.82 19.25 -18.17
CA PRO A 37 -10.69 20.65 -18.55
C PRO A 37 -12.03 21.41 -18.42
N PRO A 38 -11.98 22.74 -18.20
CA PRO A 38 -13.17 23.56 -18.21
C PRO A 38 -13.85 23.50 -19.59
N VAL A 39 -15.18 23.43 -19.58
CA VAL A 39 -16.00 23.40 -20.80
C VAL A 39 -16.51 24.79 -21.14
N GLU A 40 -16.50 25.13 -22.42
CA GLU A 40 -17.28 26.25 -22.94
C GLU A 40 -18.78 25.89 -22.97
N ARG A 41 -19.63 26.90 -23.13
CA ARG A 41 -21.06 26.73 -23.36
C ARG A 41 -21.49 27.36 -24.68
N THR A 42 -22.42 26.70 -25.37
CA THR A 42 -23.08 27.27 -26.54
C THR A 42 -23.95 28.46 -26.14
N PRO A 43 -24.39 29.31 -27.10
CA PRO A 43 -25.37 30.37 -26.83
C PRO A 43 -26.69 29.84 -26.21
N ALA A 44 -27.06 28.59 -26.52
CA ALA A 44 -28.21 27.90 -25.94
C ALA A 44 -27.92 27.27 -24.55
N GLY A 45 -26.73 27.46 -23.98
CA GLY A 45 -26.35 27.03 -22.64
C GLY A 45 -25.81 25.61 -22.51
N TYR A 46 -25.65 24.86 -23.61
CA TYR A 46 -25.14 23.48 -23.58
C TYR A 46 -23.61 23.44 -23.46
N ARG A 47 -23.07 22.54 -22.63
CA ARG A 47 -21.63 22.30 -22.50
C ARG A 47 -21.05 21.77 -23.82
N VAL A 48 -19.94 22.35 -24.27
CA VAL A 48 -19.19 21.91 -25.46
C VAL A 48 -17.98 21.10 -25.01
N PHE A 49 -17.88 19.87 -25.51
CA PHE A 49 -16.73 19.00 -25.28
C PHE A 49 -15.87 18.92 -26.54
N THR A 50 -14.58 18.66 -26.36
CA THR A 50 -13.55 18.62 -27.41
C THR A 50 -12.74 17.33 -27.30
N ASP A 51 -11.85 17.09 -28.26
CA ASP A 51 -10.90 15.97 -28.18
C ASP A 51 -10.01 16.01 -26.94
N GLU A 52 -9.74 17.21 -26.39
CA GLU A 52 -8.99 17.35 -25.13
C GLU A 52 -9.73 16.69 -23.96
N HIS A 53 -11.05 16.81 -23.91
CA HIS A 53 -11.86 16.18 -22.87
C HIS A 53 -11.83 14.65 -22.96
N VAL A 54 -11.82 14.11 -24.19
CA VAL A 54 -11.69 12.67 -24.44
C VAL A 54 -10.30 12.19 -24.03
N ARG A 55 -9.24 12.93 -24.37
CA ARG A 55 -7.86 12.64 -23.93
C ARG A 55 -7.71 12.68 -22.42
N ALA A 56 -8.18 13.75 -21.78
CA ALA A 56 -8.15 13.90 -20.33
C ALA A 56 -8.91 12.76 -19.63
N LEU A 57 -10.07 12.36 -20.16
CA LEU A 57 -10.83 11.24 -19.60
C LEU A 57 -10.11 9.90 -19.74
N ALA A 58 -9.40 9.67 -20.85
CA ALA A 58 -8.55 8.49 -21.01
C ALA A 58 -7.39 8.48 -19.99
N VAL A 59 -6.76 9.63 -19.75
CA VAL A 59 -5.71 9.80 -18.72
C VAL A 59 -6.26 9.52 -17.33
N VAL A 60 -7.42 10.09 -16.99
CA VAL A 60 -8.10 9.85 -15.70
C VAL A 60 -8.30 8.36 -15.45
N ARG A 61 -8.74 7.60 -16.45
CA ARG A 61 -8.94 6.14 -16.30
C ARG A 61 -7.62 5.41 -16.03
N ARG A 62 -6.56 5.71 -16.79
CA ARG A 62 -5.24 5.10 -16.60
C ARG A 62 -4.63 5.47 -15.25
N MET A 63 -4.76 6.73 -14.85
CA MET A 63 -4.35 7.22 -13.54
C MET A 63 -5.10 6.51 -12.42
N ALA A 64 -6.42 6.33 -12.53
CA ALA A 64 -7.20 5.64 -11.51
C ALA A 64 -6.80 4.15 -11.35
N GLU A 65 -6.48 3.47 -12.45
CA GLU A 65 -5.97 2.08 -12.43
C GLU A 65 -4.62 1.92 -11.69
N GLY A 66 -3.76 2.94 -11.74
CA GLY A 66 -2.43 2.90 -11.12
C GLY A 66 -2.38 3.54 -9.73
N HIS A 67 -2.93 4.74 -9.59
CA HIS A 67 -2.78 5.62 -8.43
C HIS A 67 -4.02 5.63 -7.52
N GLY A 68 -5.15 5.07 -7.98
CA GLY A 68 -6.43 5.18 -7.30
C GLY A 68 -7.11 6.53 -7.56
N TRP A 69 -8.41 6.60 -7.24
CA TRP A 69 -9.23 7.77 -7.59
C TRP A 69 -8.82 9.06 -6.87
N ALA A 70 -8.54 9.00 -5.56
CA ALA A 70 -8.20 10.19 -4.76
C ALA A 70 -6.99 10.93 -5.34
N ARG A 71 -5.88 10.21 -5.55
CA ARG A 71 -4.66 10.76 -6.16
C ARG A 71 -4.88 11.18 -7.61
N THR A 72 -5.66 10.43 -8.38
CA THR A 72 -6.00 10.82 -9.76
C THR A 72 -6.69 12.17 -9.80
N ARG A 73 -7.65 12.40 -8.90
CA ARG A 73 -8.32 13.69 -8.78
C ARG A 73 -7.34 14.79 -8.40
N GLU A 74 -6.51 14.59 -7.39
CA GLU A 74 -5.49 15.57 -6.98
C GLU A 74 -4.58 15.97 -8.14
N VAL A 75 -4.03 14.98 -8.85
CA VAL A 75 -3.14 15.21 -10.00
C VAL A 75 -3.85 15.96 -11.12
N MET A 76 -5.03 15.48 -11.56
CA MET A 76 -5.71 16.08 -12.72
C MET A 76 -6.23 17.49 -12.43
N VAL A 77 -6.66 17.77 -11.18
CA VAL A 77 -7.04 19.12 -10.76
C VAL A 77 -5.83 20.05 -10.82
N ALA A 78 -4.68 19.65 -10.26
CA ALA A 78 -3.46 20.43 -10.31
C ALA A 78 -3.01 20.71 -11.75
N VAL A 79 -3.08 19.71 -12.63
CA VAL A 79 -2.77 19.84 -14.06
C VAL A 79 -3.66 20.87 -14.75
N HIS A 80 -4.98 20.81 -14.58
CA HIS A 80 -5.90 21.77 -15.21
C HIS A 80 -5.85 23.17 -14.58
N GLN A 81 -5.31 23.30 -13.38
CA GLN A 81 -5.02 24.60 -12.75
C GLN A 81 -3.65 25.17 -13.16
N GLY A 82 -2.84 24.41 -13.90
CA GLY A 82 -1.48 24.80 -14.29
C GLY A 82 -0.43 24.63 -13.19
N ASP A 83 -0.75 23.91 -12.11
CA ASP A 83 0.17 23.62 -11.01
C ASP A 83 0.88 22.29 -11.25
N LEU A 84 1.88 22.31 -12.13
CA LEU A 84 2.68 21.12 -12.43
C LEU A 84 3.44 20.61 -11.19
N ALA A 85 3.88 21.51 -10.31
CA ALA A 85 4.64 21.14 -9.12
C ALA A 85 3.78 20.29 -8.15
N ALA A 86 2.52 20.70 -7.90
CA ALA A 86 1.61 19.92 -7.08
C ALA A 86 1.24 18.58 -7.73
N ALA A 87 1.08 18.53 -9.06
CA ALA A 87 0.82 17.29 -9.78
C ALA A 87 1.98 16.28 -9.62
N LEU A 88 3.22 16.73 -9.76
CA LEU A 88 4.42 15.90 -9.58
C LEU A 88 4.57 15.43 -8.12
N ALA A 89 4.36 16.32 -7.15
CA ALA A 89 4.41 15.95 -5.73
C ALA A 89 3.37 14.87 -5.36
N ALA A 90 2.16 14.94 -5.91
CA ALA A 90 1.13 13.93 -5.70
C ALA A 90 1.48 12.57 -6.32
N LEU A 91 2.17 12.55 -7.47
CA LEU A 91 2.71 11.33 -8.09
C LEU A 91 3.81 10.70 -7.21
N ASP A 92 4.77 11.51 -6.77
CA ASP A 92 5.89 11.08 -5.93
C ASP A 92 5.41 10.48 -4.61
N ALA A 93 4.44 11.14 -3.95
CA ALA A 93 3.78 10.61 -2.76
C ALA A 93 3.17 9.22 -3.01
N GLY A 94 2.62 9.02 -4.21
CA GLY A 94 2.19 7.70 -4.65
C GLY A 94 3.35 6.72 -4.67
N HIS A 95 4.39 6.98 -5.45
CA HIS A 95 5.53 6.07 -5.55
C HIS A 95 6.14 5.74 -4.18
N ALA A 96 6.23 6.72 -3.27
CA ALA A 96 6.68 6.52 -1.90
C ALA A 96 5.76 5.59 -1.07
N GLU A 97 4.45 5.58 -1.28
CA GLU A 97 3.56 4.58 -0.67
C GLU A 97 3.86 3.16 -1.16
N LEU A 98 4.07 2.97 -2.47
CA LEU A 98 4.39 1.64 -3.02
C LEU A 98 5.75 1.14 -2.54
N ASP A 99 6.74 2.04 -2.43
CA ASP A 99 8.05 1.68 -1.92
C ASP A 99 7.99 1.26 -0.45
N ARG A 100 7.26 2.01 0.39
CA ARG A 100 7.00 1.62 1.80
C ARG A 100 6.33 0.25 1.89
N GLU A 101 5.26 0.02 1.13
CA GLU A 101 4.56 -1.27 1.12
C GLU A 101 5.50 -2.42 0.68
N ARG A 102 6.41 -2.16 -0.27
CA ARG A 102 7.41 -3.13 -0.70
C ARG A 102 8.47 -3.39 0.37
N ALA A 103 8.95 -2.35 1.04
CA ALA A 103 9.89 -2.47 2.14
C ALA A 103 9.27 -3.27 3.31
N ASP A 104 8.00 -3.06 3.61
CA ASP A 104 7.26 -3.78 4.64
C ASP A 104 7.19 -5.28 4.34
N ILE A 105 6.80 -5.65 3.11
CA ILE A 105 6.77 -7.05 2.68
C ILE A 105 8.16 -7.69 2.78
N ARG A 106 9.21 -7.01 2.31
CA ARG A 106 10.59 -7.52 2.41
C ARG A 106 11.04 -7.72 3.86
N ARG A 107 10.70 -6.79 4.76
CA ARG A 107 11.02 -6.90 6.19
C ARG A 107 10.35 -8.12 6.81
N VAL A 108 9.07 -8.33 6.51
CA VAL A 108 8.32 -9.51 7.01
C VAL A 108 8.87 -10.80 6.40
N LEU A 109 9.15 -10.85 5.09
CA LEU A 109 9.73 -12.03 4.44
C LEU A 109 11.10 -12.39 5.01
N GLY A 110 12.00 -11.42 5.16
CA GLY A 110 13.33 -11.66 5.75
C GLY A 110 13.24 -12.16 7.19
N ALA A 111 12.28 -11.65 7.97
CA ALA A 111 12.00 -12.16 9.31
C ALA A 111 11.54 -13.63 9.26
N PHE A 112 10.59 -13.97 8.39
CA PHE A 112 10.15 -15.37 8.20
C PHE A 112 11.28 -16.29 7.75
N GLU A 113 12.11 -15.87 6.80
CA GLU A 113 13.27 -16.65 6.34
C GLU A 113 14.27 -16.88 7.47
N THR A 114 14.49 -15.88 8.32
CA THR A 114 15.32 -16.04 9.52
C THR A 114 14.76 -17.11 10.44
N VAL A 115 13.44 -17.15 10.67
CA VAL A 115 12.78 -18.17 11.50
C VAL A 115 12.87 -19.57 10.90
N VAL A 116 12.62 -19.70 9.60
CA VAL A 116 12.65 -21.00 8.90
C VAL A 116 14.08 -21.55 8.78
N ALA A 117 15.07 -20.70 8.56
CA ALA A 117 16.47 -21.10 8.40
C ALA A 117 17.18 -21.42 9.74
N SER A 118 16.58 -21.07 10.89
CA SER A 118 17.21 -21.24 12.19
C SER A 118 16.83 -22.57 12.86
N PRO A 119 17.79 -23.48 13.14
CA PRO A 119 17.53 -24.71 13.87
C PRO A 119 17.05 -24.46 15.32
N ALA A 120 17.20 -23.24 15.86
CA ALA A 120 16.74 -22.89 17.20
C ALA A 120 15.19 -22.89 17.34
N ALA A 121 14.45 -22.77 16.24
CA ALA A 121 12.99 -22.92 16.24
C ALA A 121 12.53 -24.39 16.45
N VAL A 122 13.48 -25.33 16.50
CA VAL A 122 13.25 -26.78 16.64
C VAL A 122 13.65 -27.29 18.04
N LEU A 123 14.12 -26.43 18.95
CA LEU A 123 14.37 -26.87 20.33
C LEU A 123 13.03 -27.28 20.98
N PRO A 124 12.89 -28.53 21.46
CA PRO A 124 11.63 -29.01 22.01
C PRO A 124 11.20 -28.11 23.16
N ALA A 125 10.02 -27.50 23.03
CA ALA A 125 9.44 -26.81 24.16
C ALA A 125 9.14 -27.84 25.28
N PRO A 126 9.37 -27.48 26.56
CA PRO A 126 9.03 -28.35 27.68
C PRO A 126 7.57 -28.82 27.58
N ARG A 127 7.33 -30.13 27.78
CA ARG A 127 5.96 -30.69 27.74
C ARG A 127 5.08 -30.20 28.89
N ARG A 128 5.69 -29.68 29.97
CA ARG A 128 5.02 -29.00 31.07
C ARG A 128 5.16 -27.49 30.88
N GLY A 129 4.17 -26.71 31.32
CA GLY A 129 4.26 -25.26 31.23
C GLY A 129 5.48 -24.73 32.00
N ALA A 130 6.26 -23.86 31.35
CA ALA A 130 7.52 -23.34 31.87
C ALA A 130 7.31 -22.04 32.66
N ARG A 131 8.13 -21.81 33.69
CA ARG A 131 8.19 -20.53 34.41
C ARG A 131 9.03 -19.51 33.65
N ILE A 132 8.87 -18.24 33.99
CA ILE A 132 9.56 -17.13 33.31
C ILE A 132 11.10 -17.27 33.33
N GLY A 133 11.67 -17.81 34.41
CA GLY A 133 13.12 -18.05 34.50
C GLY A 133 13.60 -19.10 33.50
N GLU A 134 12.90 -20.24 33.44
CA GLU A 134 13.22 -21.33 32.50
C GLU A 134 13.14 -20.85 31.04
N VAL A 135 12.13 -20.04 30.70
CA VAL A 135 12.02 -19.45 29.36
C VAL A 135 13.13 -18.44 29.08
N ALA A 136 13.49 -17.62 30.08
CA ALA A 136 14.54 -16.61 29.96
C ALA A 136 15.89 -17.26 29.66
N ASP A 137 16.22 -18.32 30.39
CA ASP A 137 17.45 -19.09 30.21
C ASP A 137 17.46 -19.80 28.85
N LEU A 138 16.34 -20.44 28.48
CA LEU A 138 16.21 -21.15 27.20
C LEU A 138 16.45 -20.24 25.98
N VAL A 139 15.92 -19.01 26.00
CA VAL A 139 16.05 -18.07 24.88
C VAL A 139 17.21 -17.10 25.03
N GLY A 140 17.96 -17.18 26.14
CA GLY A 140 19.15 -16.38 26.41
C GLY A 140 18.87 -14.88 26.64
N VAL A 141 17.78 -14.55 27.35
CA VAL A 141 17.41 -13.16 27.69
C VAL A 141 17.16 -12.98 29.19
N ARG A 142 17.06 -11.74 29.64
CA ARG A 142 16.68 -11.45 31.04
C ARG A 142 15.17 -11.61 31.22
N THR A 143 14.73 -12.06 32.40
CA THR A 143 13.30 -12.14 32.77
C THR A 143 12.56 -10.80 32.62
N SER A 144 13.24 -9.67 32.82
CA SER A 144 12.69 -8.33 32.57
C SER A 144 12.36 -8.09 31.09
N GLN A 145 13.12 -8.67 30.16
CA GLN A 145 12.81 -8.60 28.73
C GLN A 145 11.57 -9.43 28.38
N LEU A 146 11.41 -10.63 28.97
CA LEU A 146 10.18 -11.41 28.77
C LEU A 146 8.93 -10.67 29.27
N ARG A 147 9.03 -9.95 30.40
CA ARG A 147 7.92 -9.09 30.87
C ARG A 147 7.62 -7.96 29.89
N LEU A 148 8.66 -7.38 29.28
CA LEU A 148 8.49 -6.37 28.24
C LEU A 148 7.79 -6.93 26.99
N TRP A 149 8.13 -8.16 26.60
CA TRP A 149 7.52 -8.86 25.48
C TRP A 149 6.06 -9.22 25.77
N GLU A 150 5.74 -9.60 27.01
CA GLU A 150 4.36 -9.80 27.48
C GLU A 150 3.54 -8.51 27.43
N GLN A 151 4.09 -7.40 27.93
CA GLN A 151 3.43 -6.09 27.86
C GLN A 151 3.15 -5.64 26.41
N ARG A 152 3.99 -6.07 25.47
CA ARG A 152 3.82 -5.84 24.03
C ARG A 152 2.97 -6.91 23.33
N GLY A 153 2.44 -7.89 24.07
CA GLY A 153 1.60 -8.96 23.53
C GLY A 153 2.32 -9.99 22.64
N LEU A 154 3.66 -9.95 22.60
CA LEU A 154 4.49 -10.86 21.80
C LEU A 154 4.47 -12.28 22.40
N VAL A 155 4.51 -12.36 23.72
CA VAL A 155 4.25 -13.59 24.47
C VAL A 155 3.03 -13.39 25.38
N ARG A 156 2.24 -14.44 25.57
CA ARG A 156 0.94 -14.41 26.23
C ARG A 156 0.85 -15.55 27.28
N PRO A 157 1.71 -15.54 28.31
CA PRO A 157 1.66 -16.56 29.36
C PRO A 157 0.32 -16.53 30.10
N VAL A 158 -0.16 -17.71 30.48
CA VAL A 158 -1.31 -17.83 31.38
C VAL A 158 -0.84 -17.73 32.84
N ARG A 159 -1.73 -17.31 33.74
CA ARG A 159 -1.45 -17.37 35.18
C ARG A 159 -2.04 -18.64 35.77
N GLU A 160 -1.22 -19.38 36.50
CA GLU A 160 -1.65 -20.59 37.21
C GLU A 160 -2.64 -20.22 38.33
N ARG A 161 -3.72 -21.01 38.44
CA ARG A 161 -4.72 -20.83 39.50
C ARG A 161 -4.11 -21.20 40.87
N GLY A 162 -4.33 -20.36 41.88
CA GLY A 162 -3.80 -20.54 43.23
C GLY A 162 -2.50 -19.78 43.47
N THR A 163 -1.44 -20.09 42.70
CA THR A 163 -0.12 -19.46 42.90
C THR A 163 0.03 -18.10 42.21
N GLY A 164 -0.74 -17.85 41.14
CA GLY A 164 -0.68 -16.61 40.35
C GLY A 164 0.59 -16.47 39.48
N TYR A 165 1.45 -17.49 39.45
CA TYR A 165 2.68 -17.49 38.67
C TYR A 165 2.39 -17.59 37.16
N ARG A 166 3.28 -16.99 36.36
CA ARG A 166 3.25 -17.10 34.89
C ARG A 166 3.67 -18.49 34.46
N VAL A 167 2.89 -19.06 33.55
CA VAL A 167 3.14 -20.34 32.92
C VAL A 167 3.11 -20.13 31.41
N TYR A 168 4.21 -20.46 30.76
CA TYR A 168 4.37 -20.42 29.31
C TYR A 168 4.17 -21.82 28.78
N ASP A 169 3.14 -22.01 27.95
CA ASP A 169 2.96 -23.30 27.27
C ASP A 169 3.95 -23.46 26.11
N ALA A 170 3.88 -24.60 25.42
CA ALA A 170 4.77 -24.89 24.31
C ALA A 170 4.66 -23.88 23.15
N ALA A 171 3.50 -23.27 22.93
CA ALA A 171 3.31 -22.27 21.88
C ALA A 171 3.98 -20.95 22.27
N GLU A 172 3.84 -20.53 23.52
CA GLU A 172 4.43 -19.29 24.03
C GLU A 172 5.95 -19.39 24.23
N VAL A 173 6.47 -20.58 24.52
CA VAL A 173 7.92 -20.85 24.45
C VAL A 173 8.45 -20.71 23.03
N ARG A 174 7.76 -21.29 22.02
CA ARG A 174 8.13 -21.10 20.61
C ARG A 174 8.05 -19.65 20.18
N ALA A 175 7.03 -18.92 20.62
CA ALA A 175 6.92 -17.48 20.38
C ALA A 175 8.12 -16.73 20.97
N ALA A 176 8.53 -17.02 22.20
CA ALA A 176 9.71 -16.40 22.82
C ALA A 176 11.01 -16.68 22.04
N GLN A 177 11.20 -17.90 21.52
CA GLN A 177 12.34 -18.26 20.67
C GLN A 177 12.35 -17.43 19.37
N VAL A 178 11.19 -17.30 18.71
CA VAL A 178 11.03 -16.47 17.50
C VAL A 178 11.34 -15.00 17.80
N VAL A 179 10.83 -14.45 18.91
CA VAL A 179 11.13 -13.07 19.32
C VAL A 179 12.62 -12.89 19.52
N ALA A 180 13.29 -13.79 20.26
CA ALA A 180 14.72 -13.70 20.53
C ALA A 180 15.55 -13.73 19.24
N LEU A 181 15.21 -14.64 18.32
CA LEU A 181 15.87 -14.78 17.02
C LEU A 181 15.73 -13.51 16.17
N LEU A 182 14.51 -12.99 16.01
CA LEU A 182 14.26 -11.80 15.21
C LEU A 182 14.87 -10.54 15.83
N ARG A 183 14.84 -10.42 17.17
CA ARG A 183 15.48 -9.30 17.87
C ARG A 183 17.00 -9.32 17.73
N ARG A 184 17.64 -10.49 17.59
CA ARG A 184 19.07 -10.61 17.25
C ARG A 184 19.37 -10.09 15.84
N GLY A 185 18.46 -10.31 14.88
CA GLY A 185 18.53 -9.74 13.53
C GLY A 185 18.13 -8.25 13.44
N ALA A 186 18.01 -7.56 14.59
CA ALA A 186 17.58 -6.16 14.68
C ALA A 186 16.20 -5.84 14.08
N TYR A 187 15.35 -6.85 13.84
CA TYR A 187 13.98 -6.63 13.36
C TYR A 187 13.15 -5.87 14.40
N PRO A 188 12.45 -4.79 14.03
CA PRO A 188 11.66 -3.99 14.95
C PRO A 188 10.42 -4.76 15.46
N PHE A 189 9.89 -4.37 16.62
CA PHE A 189 8.87 -5.13 17.35
C PHE A 189 7.54 -5.28 16.60
N ASP A 190 7.18 -4.31 15.75
CA ASP A 190 6.05 -4.36 14.83
C ASP A 190 6.16 -5.53 13.84
N ILE A 191 7.34 -5.75 13.25
CA ILE A 191 7.60 -6.87 12.35
C ILE A 191 7.57 -8.20 13.11
N VAL A 192 8.14 -8.24 14.32
CA VAL A 192 8.09 -9.44 15.17
C VAL A 192 6.64 -9.79 15.53
N ALA A 193 5.82 -8.80 15.89
CA ALA A 193 4.40 -9.01 16.19
C ALA A 193 3.63 -9.55 14.98
N ALA A 194 3.83 -8.97 13.79
CA ALA A 194 3.20 -9.41 12.56
C ALA A 194 3.54 -10.88 12.22
N VAL A 195 4.81 -11.27 12.35
CA VAL A 195 5.24 -12.66 12.13
C VAL A 195 4.56 -13.62 13.12
N LEU A 196 4.50 -13.26 14.40
CA LEU A 196 3.86 -14.09 15.42
C LEU A 196 2.35 -14.22 15.24
N ASP A 197 1.67 -13.14 14.87
CA ASP A 197 0.23 -13.18 14.62
C ASP A 197 -0.09 -14.06 13.41
N GLU A 198 0.68 -13.97 12.32
CA GLU A 198 0.56 -14.85 11.15
C GLU A 198 0.84 -16.33 11.48
N MET A 199 1.84 -16.61 12.33
CA MET A 199 2.11 -17.97 12.81
C MET A 199 0.96 -18.52 13.64
N ARG A 200 0.32 -17.69 14.47
CA ARG A 200 -0.82 -18.06 15.33
C ARG A 200 -2.11 -18.28 14.52
N THR A 201 -2.37 -17.48 13.49
CA THR A 201 -3.59 -17.58 12.66
C THR A 201 -3.53 -18.71 11.64
N THR A 202 -2.39 -18.90 10.99
CA THR A 202 -2.30 -19.77 9.80
C THR A 202 -1.68 -21.15 10.10
N GLY A 203 -0.89 -21.26 11.17
CA GLY A 203 -0.26 -22.51 11.63
C GLY A 203 0.77 -23.13 10.68
N SER A 204 1.01 -22.54 9.50
CA SER A 204 1.94 -23.04 8.48
C SER A 204 2.75 -21.91 7.86
N ALA A 205 4.06 -21.90 8.09
CA ALA A 205 4.99 -20.93 7.52
C ALA A 205 4.94 -20.88 5.99
N GLN A 206 4.65 -22.02 5.34
CA GLN A 206 4.54 -22.11 3.88
C GLN A 206 3.34 -21.30 3.33
N ARG A 207 2.21 -21.31 4.05
CA ARG A 207 1.02 -20.53 3.65
C ARG A 207 1.27 -19.04 3.78
N VAL A 208 1.95 -18.61 4.86
CA VAL A 208 2.31 -17.20 5.04
C VAL A 208 3.26 -16.72 3.95
N ARG A 209 4.28 -17.53 3.62
CA ARG A 209 5.20 -17.24 2.50
C ARG A 209 4.45 -17.09 1.18
N ALA A 210 3.49 -17.99 0.90
CA ALA A 210 2.70 -17.95 -0.32
C ALA A 210 1.81 -16.68 -0.41
N GLU A 211 1.15 -16.29 0.68
CA GLU A 211 0.31 -15.08 0.70
C GLU A 211 1.15 -13.80 0.55
N LEU A 212 2.32 -13.72 1.21
CA LEU A 212 3.24 -12.59 1.04
C LEU A 212 3.79 -12.50 -0.40
N ALA A 213 4.14 -13.64 -1.01
CA ALA A 213 4.56 -13.68 -2.41
C ALA A 213 3.44 -13.20 -3.36
N LYS A 214 2.18 -13.58 -3.09
CA LYS A 214 1.02 -13.07 -3.84
C LYS A 214 0.88 -11.55 -3.70
N ARG A 215 1.05 -11.00 -2.50
CA ARG A 215 1.05 -9.55 -2.27
C ARG A 215 2.19 -8.85 -3.03
N GLU A 216 3.39 -9.43 -3.05
CA GLU A 216 4.51 -8.89 -3.82
C GLU A 216 4.22 -8.87 -5.33
N GLN A 217 3.62 -9.93 -5.87
CA GLN A 217 3.18 -9.97 -7.27
C GLN A 217 2.15 -8.88 -7.57
N GLU A 218 1.21 -8.63 -6.67
CA GLU A 218 0.24 -7.55 -6.84
C GLU A 218 0.91 -6.17 -6.79
N LEU A 219 1.92 -5.96 -5.94
CA LEU A 219 2.71 -4.72 -5.98
C LEU A 219 3.44 -4.53 -7.30
N HIS A 220 3.98 -5.60 -7.89
CA HIS A 220 4.59 -5.53 -9.21
C HIS A 220 3.57 -5.09 -10.28
N ARG A 221 2.37 -5.69 -10.27
CA ARG A 221 1.28 -5.28 -11.17
C ARG A 221 0.86 -3.83 -10.96
N ARG A 222 0.71 -3.38 -9.72
CA ARG A 222 0.40 -1.97 -9.37
C ARG A 222 1.50 -1.02 -9.86
N SER A 223 2.76 -1.40 -9.72
CA SER A 223 3.91 -0.60 -10.19
C SER A 223 3.86 -0.41 -11.71
N LEU A 224 3.59 -1.49 -12.47
CA LEU A 224 3.41 -1.42 -13.92
C LEU A 224 2.22 -0.54 -14.33
N ARG A 225 1.10 -0.62 -13.59
CA ARG A 225 -0.06 0.25 -13.85
C ARG A 225 0.27 1.73 -13.63
N ARG A 226 1.01 2.07 -12.56
CA ARG A 226 1.48 3.45 -12.31
C ARG A 226 2.48 3.95 -13.33
N LEU A 227 3.40 3.11 -13.79
CA LEU A 227 4.33 3.45 -14.86
C LEU A 227 3.57 3.83 -16.15
N ARG A 228 2.59 2.99 -16.54
CA ARG A 228 1.73 3.27 -17.70
C ARG A 228 0.93 4.55 -17.53
N ALA A 229 0.37 4.77 -16.33
CA ALA A 229 -0.38 5.99 -16.01
C ALA A 229 0.50 7.25 -16.14
N SER A 230 1.72 7.21 -15.63
CA SER A 230 2.68 8.30 -15.70
C SER A 230 3.06 8.63 -17.15
N ALA A 231 3.26 7.60 -17.99
CA ALA A 231 3.51 7.79 -19.42
C ALA A 231 2.31 8.45 -20.13
N THR A 232 1.09 7.97 -19.88
CA THR A 232 -0.13 8.58 -20.46
C THR A 232 -0.34 10.03 -20.00
N LEU A 233 -0.03 10.33 -18.74
CA LEU A 233 -0.08 11.70 -18.22
C LEU A 233 1.00 12.58 -18.85
N HIS A 234 2.23 12.07 -19.01
CA HIS A 234 3.31 12.80 -19.68
C HIS A 234 2.93 13.18 -21.12
N ASP A 235 2.36 12.25 -21.87
CA ASP A 235 1.87 12.52 -23.23
C ASP A 235 0.76 13.59 -23.24
N TYR A 236 -0.14 13.55 -22.25
CA TYR A 236 -1.18 14.57 -22.10
C TYR A 236 -0.61 15.95 -21.75
N LEU A 237 0.38 16.03 -20.85
CA LEU A 237 1.05 17.29 -20.52
C LEU A 237 1.75 17.91 -21.73
N ARG A 238 2.44 17.10 -22.54
CA ARG A 238 3.05 17.55 -23.82
C ARG A 238 2.03 18.04 -24.83
N HIS A 239 0.82 17.48 -24.79
CA HIS A 239 -0.27 17.94 -25.65
C HIS A 239 -0.86 19.27 -25.17
N LEU A 240 -0.93 19.49 -23.85
CA LEU A 240 -1.38 20.75 -23.26
C LEU A 240 -0.38 21.89 -23.44
N ASP A 241 0.91 21.58 -23.49
CA ASP A 241 1.99 22.55 -23.70
C ASP A 241 3.00 22.01 -24.72
N PRO A 242 2.86 22.34 -26.02
CA PRO A 242 3.73 21.84 -27.07
C PRO A 242 5.13 22.48 -27.07
N ALA A 243 5.38 23.48 -26.22
CA ALA A 243 6.73 23.98 -25.99
C ALA A 243 7.51 22.95 -25.15
N PRO A 244 8.75 22.59 -25.53
CA PRO A 244 9.51 21.59 -24.80
C PRO A 244 9.78 22.10 -23.37
N PRO A 245 9.63 21.26 -22.32
CA PRO A 245 10.26 21.57 -21.05
C PRO A 245 11.77 21.55 -21.27
N GLY A 246 12.42 22.68 -20.94
CA GLY A 246 13.88 22.80 -20.92
C GLY A 246 14.55 21.94 -19.87
#